data_AF-A0A2V6H1H2-F1
#
_entry.id   AF-A0A2V6H1H2-F1
#
_cell.length_a   1.000
_cell.length_b   1.000
_cell.length_c   1.000
_cell.angle_alpha   90.00
_cell.angle_beta   90.00
_cell.angle_gamma   90.00
#
_symmetry.space_group_name_H-M   'P 1'
#
loop_
_entity.id
_entity.type
_entity.pdbx_description
1 polymer ?
#
loop_
_entity_poly.entity_id
_entity_poly.type
_entity_poly.pdbx_seq_one_letter_code
_entity_poly.pdbx_strand_id
1 'polypeptide(L)'
;MHRIVSLLPAATEIAAALGLMDQVVGVSHECDFPKDANERPRVTRCAVHGAELASRDVDEWVRRALSDNGTIYTIDERLLRKLQPDVILTQRLCDVCAVGYGTVAKLAQTLPGPPQVVNLEPRSLADIFDDIRRVAKACEIPKRAEKLIANLSERVENVRERAAKIPDRPRCFLIE
;
A
#
# COMPACT_ATOMS: atom_id res chain seq x y z
N MET A 1 15.64 3.28 14.58
CA MET A 1 14.49 4.01 13.99
C MET A 1 14.58 3.74 12.50
N HIS A 2 13.55 3.12 11.90
CA HIS A 2 13.59 2.72 10.50
C HIS A 2 13.13 3.87 9.60
N ARG A 3 13.69 3.95 8.40
CA ARG A 3 13.24 4.84 7.33
C ARG A 3 12.35 4.02 6.40
N ILE A 4 11.06 4.34 6.38
CA ILE A 4 10.04 3.58 5.67
C ILE A 4 9.66 4.31 4.39
N VAL A 5 9.69 3.61 3.27
CA VAL A 5 9.03 4.05 2.04
C VAL A 5 7.82 3.17 1.79
N SER A 6 6.65 3.78 1.62
CA SER A 6 5.40 3.06 1.33
C SER A 6 4.98 3.30 -0.12
N LEU A 7 4.83 2.23 -0.90
CA LEU A 7 4.50 2.33 -2.32
C LEU A 7 3.01 2.15 -2.63
N LEU A 8 2.14 2.15 -1.60
CA LEU A 8 0.68 2.06 -1.75
C LEU A 8 -0.08 2.72 -0.59
N PRO A 9 -1.34 3.14 -0.79
CA PRO A 9 -2.16 3.76 0.26
C PRO A 9 -2.33 2.87 1.49
N ALA A 10 -2.84 1.65 1.34
CA ALA A 10 -3.12 0.76 2.47
C ALA A 10 -1.90 0.48 3.36
N ALA A 11 -0.71 0.33 2.79
CA ALA A 11 0.52 0.16 3.56
C ALA A 11 0.90 1.42 4.36
N THR A 12 0.62 2.61 3.82
CA THR A 12 0.80 3.89 4.52
C THR A 12 -0.14 3.98 5.71
N GLU A 13 -1.39 3.59 5.54
CA GLU A 13 -2.37 3.55 6.62
C GLU A 13 -2.00 2.54 7.70
N ILE A 14 -1.49 1.36 7.33
CA ILE A 14 -0.98 0.37 8.29
C ILE A 14 0.20 0.95 9.09
N ALA A 15 1.16 1.59 8.42
CA ALA A 15 2.29 2.23 9.10
C ALA A 15 1.82 3.34 10.06
N ALA A 16 0.88 4.17 9.64
CA ALA A 16 0.28 5.21 10.48
C ALA A 16 -0.45 4.62 11.69
N ALA A 17 -1.28 3.59 11.50
CA ALA A 17 -2.02 2.92 12.57
C ALA A 17 -1.08 2.24 13.60
N LEU A 18 0.12 1.84 13.19
CA LEU A 18 1.19 1.33 14.07
C LEU A 18 1.99 2.44 14.78
N GLY A 19 1.68 3.71 14.53
CA GLY A 19 2.39 4.86 15.07
C GLY A 19 3.80 5.01 14.48
N LEU A 20 3.94 4.72 13.18
CA LEU A 20 5.20 4.82 12.43
C LEU A 20 5.23 5.99 11.44
N MET A 21 4.25 6.89 11.47
CA MET A 21 4.14 7.95 10.45
C MET A 21 5.37 8.88 10.40
N ASP A 22 6.03 9.13 11.53
CA ASP A 22 7.28 9.88 11.61
C ASP A 22 8.48 9.17 10.96
N GLN A 23 8.38 7.86 10.80
CA GLN A 23 9.37 7.01 10.14
C GLN A 23 9.09 6.87 8.64
N VAL A 24 7.91 7.27 8.15
CA VAL A 24 7.59 7.26 6.72
C VAL A 24 8.26 8.45 6.04
N VAL A 25 9.28 8.18 5.23
CA VAL A 25 10.11 9.19 4.55
C VAL A 25 9.73 9.39 3.09
N GLY A 26 8.87 8.53 2.53
CA GLY A 26 8.35 8.65 1.18
C GLY A 26 7.13 7.75 0.97
N VAL A 27 6.23 8.19 0.09
CA VAL A 27 4.93 7.56 -0.13
C VAL A 27 4.60 7.43 -1.62
N SER A 28 3.55 6.69 -1.97
CA SER A 28 3.06 6.62 -3.34
C SER A 28 2.39 7.94 -3.75
N HIS A 29 2.18 8.13 -5.06
CA HIS A 29 1.42 9.26 -5.59
C HIS A 29 -0.02 9.34 -5.05
N GLU A 30 -0.62 8.21 -4.67
CA GLU A 30 -2.02 8.15 -4.22
C GLU A 30 -2.18 8.22 -2.70
N CYS A 31 -1.10 8.14 -1.92
CA CYS A 31 -1.20 8.15 -0.46
C CYS A 31 -1.67 9.51 0.07
N ASP A 32 -2.88 9.60 0.57
CA ASP A 32 -3.50 10.83 1.07
C ASP A 32 -3.95 10.75 2.55
N PHE A 33 -3.91 9.54 3.14
CA PHE A 33 -4.30 9.27 4.53
C PHE A 33 -3.17 8.60 5.35
N PRO A 34 -3.00 8.98 6.64
CA PRO A 34 -3.59 10.15 7.29
C PRO A 34 -3.12 11.45 6.63
N LYS A 35 -3.71 12.60 6.97
CA LYS A 35 -3.39 13.89 6.32
C LYS A 35 -1.88 14.18 6.22
N ASP A 36 -1.10 13.76 7.22
CA ASP A 36 0.36 13.91 7.29
C ASP A 36 1.09 13.17 6.15
N ALA A 37 0.45 12.15 5.54
CA ALA A 37 0.95 11.50 4.35
C ALA A 37 1.10 12.48 3.19
N ASN A 38 0.28 13.53 3.11
CA ASN A 38 0.37 14.59 2.07
C ASN A 38 1.69 15.38 2.14
N GLU A 39 2.31 15.45 3.31
CA GLU A 39 3.58 16.16 3.54
C GLU A 39 4.81 15.33 3.10
N ARG A 40 4.62 14.05 2.79
CA ARG A 40 5.70 13.15 2.38
C ARG A 40 5.99 13.26 0.88
N PRO A 41 7.25 13.12 0.45
CA PRO A 41 7.59 13.15 -0.97
C PRO A 41 7.02 11.93 -1.71
N ARG A 42 6.58 12.14 -2.96
CA ARG A 42 6.02 11.09 -3.83
C ARG A 42 7.13 10.31 -4.50
N VAL A 43 7.23 9.02 -4.18
CA VAL A 43 8.25 8.11 -4.71
C VAL A 43 7.77 7.41 -5.98
N THR A 44 6.46 7.33 -6.20
CA THR A 44 5.88 6.82 -7.44
C THR A 44 5.15 7.92 -8.20
N ARG A 45 4.98 7.73 -9.51
CA ARG A 45 4.21 8.63 -10.38
C ARG A 45 3.39 7.83 -11.38
N CYS A 46 2.15 8.26 -11.61
CA CYS A 46 1.29 7.88 -12.73
C CYS A 46 1.06 9.12 -13.60
N ALA A 47 1.15 8.98 -14.93
CA ALA A 47 1.11 10.13 -15.84
C ALA A 47 -0.27 10.81 -15.90
N VAL A 48 -1.33 10.05 -15.63
CA VAL A 48 -2.73 10.52 -15.66
C VAL A 48 -3.30 10.76 -14.27
N HIS A 49 -2.50 10.61 -13.21
CA HIS A 49 -2.99 10.84 -11.85
C HIS A 49 -3.36 12.31 -11.65
N GLY A 50 -4.57 12.55 -11.16
CA GLY A 50 -5.15 13.90 -11.01
C GLY A 50 -5.59 14.55 -12.32
N ALA A 51 -5.52 13.84 -13.45
CA ALA A 51 -6.08 14.32 -14.70
C ALA A 51 -7.60 14.08 -14.74
N GLU A 52 -8.37 15.10 -15.13
CA GLU A 52 -9.81 15.00 -15.36
C GLU A 52 -10.07 14.35 -16.73
N LEU A 53 -9.90 13.03 -16.81
CA LEU A 53 -10.12 12.23 -18.02
C LEU A 53 -11.40 11.42 -17.92
N ALA A 54 -12.08 11.19 -19.05
CA ALA A 54 -13.19 10.25 -19.09
C ALA A 54 -12.67 8.81 -18.90
N SER A 55 -13.47 7.93 -18.31
CA SER A 55 -13.07 6.54 -18.02
C SER A 55 -12.60 5.77 -19.26
N ARG A 56 -13.20 6.03 -20.43
CA ARG A 56 -12.76 5.44 -21.70
C ARG A 56 -11.33 5.85 -22.05
N ASP A 57 -10.98 7.11 -21.86
CA ASP A 57 -9.66 7.63 -22.22
C ASP A 57 -8.60 7.11 -21.24
N VAL A 58 -8.97 6.92 -19.96
CA VAL A 58 -8.14 6.23 -18.97
C VAL A 58 -7.90 4.78 -19.38
N ASP A 59 -8.94 4.03 -19.75
CA ASP A 59 -8.81 2.64 -20.21
C ASP A 59 -7.92 2.51 -21.46
N GLU A 60 -8.11 3.38 -22.46
CA GLU A 60 -7.25 3.43 -23.64
C GLU A 60 -5.79 3.73 -23.28
N TRP A 61 -5.56 4.66 -22.37
CA TRP A 61 -4.22 4.99 -21.89
C TRP A 61 -3.58 3.82 -21.13
N VAL A 62 -4.31 3.18 -20.21
CA VAL A 62 -3.82 2.03 -19.45
C VAL A 62 -3.41 0.90 -20.40
N ARG A 63 -4.26 0.55 -21.38
CA ARG A 63 -3.95 -0.50 -22.37
C ARG A 63 -2.68 -0.19 -23.16
N ARG A 64 -2.52 1.06 -23.63
CA ARG A 64 -1.32 1.49 -24.36
C ARG A 64 -0.08 1.43 -23.46
N ALA A 65 -0.15 2.00 -22.26
CA ALA A 65 0.98 2.03 -21.33
C ALA A 65 1.44 0.63 -20.89
N LEU A 66 0.50 -0.31 -20.68
CA LEU A 66 0.83 -1.70 -20.40
C LEU A 66 1.46 -2.40 -21.61
N SER A 67 0.96 -2.15 -22.82
CA SER A 67 1.53 -2.70 -24.05
C SER A 67 2.96 -2.22 -24.30
N ASP A 68 3.21 -0.93 -24.09
CA ASP A 68 4.49 -0.30 -24.42
C ASP A 68 5.55 -0.53 -23.33
N ASN A 69 5.15 -0.41 -22.05
CA ASN A 69 6.09 -0.33 -20.92
C ASN A 69 5.88 -1.42 -19.86
N GLY A 70 4.81 -2.23 -19.97
CA GLY A 70 4.48 -3.26 -18.98
C GLY A 70 4.00 -2.75 -17.62
N THR A 71 3.89 -1.43 -17.43
CA THR A 71 3.39 -0.80 -16.20
C THR A 71 2.88 0.61 -16.48
N ILE A 72 1.93 1.07 -15.66
CA ILE A 72 1.39 2.44 -15.71
C ILE A 72 2.04 3.38 -14.68
N TYR A 73 2.98 2.84 -13.89
CA TYR A 73 3.63 3.57 -12.81
C TYR A 73 5.14 3.63 -13.00
N THR A 74 5.75 4.71 -12.52
CA THR A 74 7.19 4.89 -12.47
C THR A 74 7.65 5.10 -11.02
N ILE A 75 8.85 4.62 -10.68
CA ILE A 75 9.51 4.88 -9.40
C ILE A 75 10.59 5.93 -9.62
N ASP A 76 10.64 6.96 -8.76
CA ASP A 76 11.77 7.88 -8.71
C ASP A 76 12.94 7.23 -7.95
N GLU A 77 13.81 6.55 -8.69
CA GLU A 77 15.00 5.88 -8.13
C GLU A 77 15.98 6.87 -7.48
N ARG A 78 16.08 8.10 -8.00
CA ARG A 78 16.99 9.12 -7.46
C ARG A 78 16.52 9.56 -6.09
N LEU A 79 15.22 9.81 -5.96
CA LEU A 79 14.60 10.09 -4.67
C LEU A 79 14.74 8.90 -3.73
N LEU A 80 14.46 7.67 -4.17
CA LEU A 80 14.59 6.48 -3.33
C LEU A 80 16.01 6.30 -2.77
N ARG A 81 17.05 6.53 -3.61
CA ARG A 81 18.46 6.53 -3.17
C ARG A 81 18.75 7.63 -2.15
N LYS A 82 18.23 8.84 -2.35
CA LYS A 82 18.37 9.95 -1.40
C LYS A 82 17.66 9.68 -0.08
N LEU A 83 16.51 9.00 -0.14
CA LEU A 83 15.71 8.66 1.03
C LEU A 83 16.31 7.52 1.85
N GLN A 84 17.23 6.71 1.32
CA GLN A 84 17.92 5.63 2.05
C GLN A 84 16.96 4.84 2.97
N PRO A 85 15.91 4.21 2.44
CA PRO A 85 14.97 3.45 3.26
C PRO A 85 15.65 2.21 3.87
N ASP A 86 15.21 1.82 5.06
CA ASP A 86 15.50 0.52 5.68
C ASP A 86 14.40 -0.49 5.34
N VAL A 87 13.17 -0.01 5.09
CA VAL A 87 12.00 -0.82 4.78
C VAL A 87 11.25 -0.23 3.59
N ILE A 88 10.90 -1.05 2.62
CA ILE A 88 9.98 -0.70 1.53
C ILE A 88 8.71 -1.54 1.66
N LEU A 89 7.58 -0.88 1.84
CA LEU A 89 6.26 -1.53 1.84
C LEU A 89 5.70 -1.49 0.41
N THR A 90 5.34 -2.64 -0.12
CA THR A 90 4.80 -2.79 -1.48
C THR A 90 3.70 -3.87 -1.51
N GLN A 91 3.09 -4.06 -2.67
CA GLN A 91 2.03 -5.05 -2.89
C GLN A 91 2.13 -5.63 -4.30
N ARG A 92 1.68 -6.87 -4.46
CA ARG A 92 1.59 -7.57 -5.76
C ARG A 92 0.25 -8.30 -5.91
N LEU A 93 -0.84 -7.58 -5.66
CA LEU A 93 -2.20 -8.12 -5.89
C LEU A 93 -2.73 -7.86 -7.30
N CYS A 94 -2.32 -6.77 -7.93
CA CYS A 94 -2.71 -6.41 -9.28
C CYS A 94 -1.45 -6.10 -10.09
N ASP A 95 -1.24 -6.84 -11.19
CA ASP A 95 -0.09 -6.63 -12.09
C ASP A 95 -0.20 -5.31 -12.88
N VAL A 96 -1.38 -4.66 -12.84
CA VAL A 96 -1.64 -3.35 -13.46
C VAL A 96 -1.56 -2.22 -12.45
N CYS A 97 -2.16 -2.40 -11.27
CA CYS A 97 -2.55 -1.35 -10.32
C CYS A 97 -1.49 -1.01 -9.28
N ALA A 98 -0.35 -1.71 -9.29
CA ALA A 98 0.78 -1.40 -8.42
C ALA A 98 2.09 -1.45 -9.20
N VAL A 99 3.15 -0.86 -8.66
CA VAL A 99 4.48 -1.10 -9.22
C VAL A 99 4.83 -2.57 -8.99
N GLY A 100 5.13 -3.29 -10.07
CA GLY A 100 5.41 -4.72 -10.01
C GLY A 100 6.51 -5.05 -8.98
N TYR A 101 6.23 -5.99 -8.08
CA TYR A 101 7.14 -6.40 -7.01
C TYR A 101 8.56 -6.74 -7.52
N GLY A 102 8.66 -7.40 -8.68
CA GLY A 102 9.95 -7.75 -9.28
C GLY A 102 10.83 -6.52 -9.56
N THR A 103 10.23 -5.40 -9.99
CA THR A 103 10.93 -4.13 -10.21
C THR A 103 11.39 -3.53 -8.89
N VAL A 104 10.51 -3.51 -7.87
CA VAL A 104 10.83 -2.99 -6.54
C VAL A 104 11.97 -3.79 -5.88
N ALA A 105 11.88 -5.13 -5.92
CA ALA A 105 12.87 -6.01 -5.31
C ALA A 105 14.24 -5.89 -5.99
N LYS A 106 14.28 -5.82 -7.32
CA LYS A 106 15.53 -5.58 -8.07
C LYS A 106 16.13 -4.22 -7.73
N LEU A 107 15.31 -3.17 -7.73
CA LEU A 107 15.76 -1.81 -7.40
C LEU A 107 16.33 -1.74 -5.97
N ALA A 108 15.63 -2.33 -5.00
CA ALA A 108 16.06 -2.40 -3.60
C ALA A 108 17.46 -3.00 -3.44
N GLN A 109 17.78 -4.07 -4.18
CA GLN A 109 19.11 -4.69 -4.15
C GLN A 109 20.23 -3.79 -4.67
N THR A 110 19.91 -2.77 -5.49
CA THR A 110 20.89 -1.80 -5.99
C THR A 110 21.11 -0.61 -5.05
N LEU A 111 20.34 -0.50 -3.97
CA LEU A 111 20.47 0.60 -3.01
C LEU A 111 21.61 0.33 -2.03
N PRO A 112 22.37 1.37 -1.61
CA PRO A 112 23.32 1.23 -0.51
C PRO A 112 22.58 0.83 0.77
N GLY A 113 22.95 -0.31 1.37
CA GLY A 113 22.21 -0.90 2.49
C GLY A 113 20.82 -1.37 2.04
N PRO A 114 20.72 -2.52 1.33
CA PRO A 114 19.47 -2.94 0.70
C PRO A 114 18.32 -2.99 1.70
N PRO A 115 17.23 -2.24 1.49
CA PRO A 115 16.09 -2.27 2.41
C PRO A 115 15.41 -3.63 2.42
N GLN A 116 14.79 -3.96 3.54
CA GLN A 116 13.84 -5.05 3.58
C GLN A 116 12.59 -4.68 2.78
N VAL A 117 12.29 -5.45 1.73
CA VAL A 117 11.05 -5.30 0.97
C VAL A 117 9.96 -6.17 1.62
N VAL A 118 8.87 -5.54 2.07
CA VAL A 118 7.70 -6.21 2.65
C VAL A 118 6.58 -6.17 1.63
N ASN A 119 6.20 -7.35 1.12
CA ASN A 119 5.11 -7.51 0.16
C ASN A 119 3.81 -7.86 0.91
N LEU A 120 2.80 -7.02 0.73
CA LEU A 120 1.45 -7.17 1.30
C LEU A 120 0.51 -7.71 0.23
N GLU A 121 -0.21 -8.78 0.52
CA GLU A 121 -1.09 -9.45 -0.47
C GLU A 121 -2.38 -9.99 0.16
N PRO A 122 -3.21 -9.14 0.78
CA PRO A 122 -4.38 -9.63 1.50
C PRO A 122 -5.51 -10.04 0.54
N ARG A 123 -6.15 -11.19 0.80
CA ARG A 123 -7.37 -11.65 0.12
C ARG A 123 -8.55 -11.85 1.06
N SER A 124 -8.34 -11.55 2.33
CA SER A 124 -9.32 -11.67 3.41
C SER A 124 -8.98 -10.68 4.53
N LEU A 125 -9.93 -10.46 5.44
CA LEU A 125 -9.67 -9.66 6.65
C LEU A 125 -8.56 -10.26 7.53
N ALA A 126 -8.46 -11.58 7.57
CA ALA A 126 -7.40 -12.26 8.31
C ALA A 126 -6.02 -11.93 7.72
N ASP A 127 -5.90 -11.90 6.39
CA ASP A 127 -4.65 -11.54 5.73
C ASP A 127 -4.25 -10.08 6.01
N ILE A 128 -5.23 -9.16 6.12
CA ILE A 128 -4.95 -7.77 6.53
C ILE A 128 -4.32 -7.73 7.93
N PHE A 129 -4.80 -8.56 8.86
CA PHE A 129 -4.20 -8.65 10.19
C PHE A 129 -2.79 -9.24 10.14
N ASP A 130 -2.55 -10.22 9.27
CA ASP A 130 -1.21 -10.76 9.06
C ASP A 130 -0.26 -9.76 8.39
N ASP A 131 -0.75 -8.92 7.50
CA ASP A 131 0.02 -7.83 6.90
C ASP A 131 0.40 -6.78 7.95
N ILE A 132 -0.50 -6.41 8.87
CA ILE A 132 -0.18 -5.57 10.02
C ILE A 132 0.95 -6.21 10.84
N ARG A 133 0.91 -7.52 11.09
CA ARG A 133 2.01 -8.25 11.78
C ARG A 133 3.31 -8.21 10.99
N ARG A 134 3.27 -8.38 9.67
CA ARG A 134 4.47 -8.34 8.80
C ARG A 134 5.14 -6.98 8.86
N VAL A 135 4.37 -5.89 8.73
CA VAL A 135 4.89 -4.52 8.83
C VAL A 135 5.48 -4.27 10.22
N ALA A 136 4.76 -4.65 11.29
CA ALA A 136 5.25 -4.47 12.64
C ALA A 136 6.51 -5.31 12.95
N LYS A 137 6.62 -6.52 12.38
CA LYS A 137 7.83 -7.35 12.51
C LYS A 137 9.02 -6.70 11.81
N ALA A 138 8.83 -6.19 10.58
CA ALA A 138 9.89 -5.50 9.84
C ALA A 138 10.36 -4.21 10.52
N CYS A 139 9.49 -3.60 11.34
CA CYS A 139 9.80 -2.40 12.11
C CYS A 139 10.07 -2.68 13.61
N GLU A 140 10.28 -3.94 13.99
CA GLU A 140 10.63 -4.39 15.35
C GLU A 140 9.65 -3.96 16.47
N ILE A 141 8.35 -3.86 16.16
CA ILE A 141 7.28 -3.43 17.09
C ILE A 141 6.09 -4.40 17.20
N PRO A 142 6.30 -5.73 17.35
CA PRO A 142 5.21 -6.72 17.31
C PRO A 142 4.09 -6.48 18.34
N LYS A 143 4.43 -5.93 19.53
CA LYS A 143 3.42 -5.62 20.56
C LYS A 143 2.40 -4.57 20.13
N ARG A 144 2.79 -3.61 19.28
CA ARG A 144 1.86 -2.59 18.76
C ARG A 144 0.86 -3.21 17.77
N ALA A 145 1.31 -4.18 16.97
CA ALA A 145 0.43 -4.91 16.06
C ALA A 145 -0.65 -5.67 16.81
N GLU A 146 -0.30 -6.47 17.83
CA GLU A 146 -1.32 -7.26 18.53
C GLU A 146 -2.37 -6.38 19.22
N LYS A 147 -1.97 -5.23 19.78
CA LYS A 147 -2.93 -4.25 20.32
C LYS A 147 -3.84 -3.68 19.23
N LEU A 148 -3.29 -3.31 18.08
CA LEU A 148 -4.06 -2.79 16.95
C LEU A 148 -5.03 -3.84 16.41
N ILE A 149 -4.56 -5.07 16.21
CA ILE A 149 -5.34 -6.19 15.67
C ILE A 149 -6.49 -6.55 16.62
N ALA A 150 -6.27 -6.56 17.94
CA ALA A 150 -7.34 -6.81 18.90
C ALA A 150 -8.49 -5.80 18.73
N ASN A 151 -8.19 -4.51 18.65
CA ASN A 151 -9.19 -3.45 18.46
C ASN A 151 -9.89 -3.56 17.10
N LEU A 152 -9.15 -3.87 16.02
CA LEU A 152 -9.74 -4.04 14.68
C LEU A 152 -10.63 -5.28 14.60
N SER A 153 -10.22 -6.38 15.23
CA SER A 153 -10.98 -7.63 15.29
C SER A 153 -12.30 -7.43 16.04
N GLU A 154 -12.28 -6.73 17.17
CA GLU A 154 -13.49 -6.37 17.90
C GLU A 154 -14.45 -5.51 17.06
N ARG A 155 -13.91 -4.53 16.30
CA ARG A 155 -14.73 -3.72 15.38
C ARG A 155 -15.37 -4.55 14.26
N VAL A 156 -14.62 -5.48 13.67
CA VAL A 156 -15.14 -6.40 12.64
C VAL A 156 -16.24 -7.29 13.23
N GLU A 157 -16.04 -7.81 14.43
CA GLU A 157 -17.00 -8.66 15.12
C GLU A 157 -18.31 -7.91 15.42
N ASN A 158 -18.22 -6.67 15.90
CA ASN A 158 -19.39 -5.81 16.10
C ASN A 158 -20.20 -5.59 14.80
N VAL A 159 -19.53 -5.43 13.65
CA VAL A 159 -20.21 -5.34 12.35
C VAL A 159 -20.84 -6.67 11.97
N ARG A 160 -20.14 -7.78 12.17
CA ARG A 160 -20.63 -9.14 11.89
C ARG A 160 -21.91 -9.44 12.66
N GLU A 161 -21.94 -9.17 13.97
CA GLU A 161 -23.11 -9.39 14.82
C GLU A 161 -24.31 -8.55 14.41
N ARG A 162 -24.08 -7.28 14.04
CA ARG A 162 -25.13 -6.39 13.54
C ARG A 162 -25.68 -6.85 12.21
N ALA A 163 -24.81 -7.23 11.27
CA ALA A 163 -25.20 -7.72 9.95
C ALA A 163 -25.97 -9.05 10.02
N ALA A 164 -25.61 -9.94 10.95
CA ALA A 164 -26.28 -11.22 11.14
C ALA A 164 -27.77 -11.08 11.51
N LYS A 165 -28.15 -9.96 12.15
CA LYS A 165 -29.52 -9.65 12.57
C LYS A 165 -30.39 -9.04 11.46
N ILE A 166 -29.81 -8.72 10.30
CA ILE A 166 -30.55 -8.11 9.18
C ILE A 166 -31.35 -9.22 8.47
N PRO A 167 -32.70 -9.09 8.41
CA PRO A 167 -33.55 -10.11 7.80
C PRO A 167 -33.51 -10.07 6.27
N ASP A 168 -33.36 -8.89 5.68
CA ASP A 168 -33.25 -8.71 4.24
C ASP A 168 -31.81 -8.92 3.76
N ARG A 169 -31.62 -9.83 2.80
CA ARG A 169 -30.30 -10.23 2.28
C ARG A 169 -30.31 -10.17 0.76
N PRO A 170 -30.21 -8.96 0.17
CA PRO A 170 -30.20 -8.81 -1.26
C PRO A 170 -29.01 -9.53 -1.87
N ARG A 171 -29.20 -10.10 -3.07
CA ARG A 171 -28.11 -10.65 -3.86
C ARG A 171 -27.38 -9.50 -4.54
N CYS A 172 -26.12 -9.30 -4.17
CA CYS A 172 -25.27 -8.30 -4.77
C CYS A 172 -24.46 -8.90 -5.91
N PHE A 173 -24.24 -8.10 -6.96
CA PHE A 173 -23.27 -8.38 -8.00
C PHE A 173 -22.16 -7.34 -7.90
N LEU A 174 -20.92 -7.80 -7.78
CA LEU A 174 -19.72 -6.96 -7.81
C LEU A 174 -19.10 -7.11 -9.20
N ILE A 175 -18.86 -5.99 -9.87
CA ILE A 175 -18.12 -5.94 -11.12
C ILE A 175 -16.81 -5.18 -10.85
N GLU A 176 -15.70 -5.86 -11.09
CA GLU A 176 -14.34 -5.33 -11.03
C GLU A 176 -13.76 -5.21 -12.44
#